data_AF-A0A4S9ZKG2-F1
#
_entry.id   AF-A0A4S9ZKG2-F1
#
_cell.length_a   1.000
_cell.length_b   1.000
_cell.length_c   1.000
_cell.angle_alpha   90.00
_cell.angle_beta   90.00
_cell.angle_gamma   90.00
#
_symmetry.space_group_name_H-M   'P 1'
#
loop_
_entity.id
_entity.type
_entity.pdbx_description
1 polymer ?
#
loop_
_entity_poly.entity_id
_entity_poly.type
_entity_poly.pdbx_seq_one_letter_code
_entity_poly.pdbx_strand_id
1 'polypeptide(L)'
;MFSPWVLLLLSILAVYVNASPLLEARKNGGANKGGPASAKVTIYSQYTCAAPNTLPPTDGSAGTANNFNIAEAQCTIPNTGLSFGGAITASLAAEPKTGTAGCYVVGHSQQGCGITLSNYIYGWPFAGTAVGNTLGCGNAPSGTSWNAFEIICE
;
A
#
# COMPACT_ATOMS: atom_id res chain seq x y z
N MET A 1 29.37 27.74 -15.83
CA MET A 1 29.46 27.12 -14.48
C MET A 1 28.05 27.05 -13.93
N PHE A 2 27.45 25.87 -13.87
CA PHE A 2 26.07 25.71 -13.37
C PHE A 2 26.09 25.62 -11.85
N SER A 3 25.24 26.41 -11.19
CA SER A 3 25.16 26.45 -9.72
C SER A 3 24.68 25.10 -9.17
N PRO A 4 25.34 24.53 -8.14
CA PRO A 4 24.95 23.25 -7.54
C PRO A 4 23.53 23.28 -6.93
N TRP A 5 22.98 24.47 -6.70
CA TRP A 5 21.61 24.68 -6.23
C TRP A 5 20.55 24.37 -7.30
N VAL A 6 20.89 24.54 -8.58
CA VAL A 6 19.98 24.25 -9.71
C VAL A 6 19.78 22.74 -9.87
N LEU A 7 20.81 21.94 -9.61
CA LEU A 7 20.75 20.49 -9.66
C LEU A 7 19.94 19.89 -8.49
N LEU A 8 19.98 20.53 -7.31
CA LEU A 8 19.18 20.11 -6.15
C LEU A 8 17.67 20.38 -6.38
N LEU A 9 17.31 21.48 -7.04
CA LEU A 9 15.92 21.80 -7.35
C LEU A 9 15.33 20.86 -8.43
N LEU A 10 16.15 20.41 -9.38
CA LEU A 10 15.74 19.46 -10.42
C LEU A 10 15.51 18.04 -9.88
N SER A 11 16.28 17.59 -8.88
CA SER A 11 16.06 16.29 -8.24
C SER A 11 14.82 16.28 -7.34
N ILE A 12 14.48 17.41 -6.72
CA ILE A 12 13.28 17.53 -5.89
C ILE A 12 12.02 17.42 -6.78
N LEU A 13 12.00 18.00 -7.99
CA LEU A 13 10.85 17.89 -8.90
C LEU A 13 10.59 16.47 -9.43
N ALA A 14 11.63 15.64 -9.56
CA ALA A 14 11.50 14.27 -10.08
C ALA A 14 10.85 13.28 -9.08
N VAL A 15 10.74 13.65 -7.79
CA VAL A 15 10.17 12.78 -6.75
C VAL A 15 8.65 12.96 -6.58
N TYR A 16 8.07 14.05 -7.08
CA TYR A 16 6.62 14.31 -6.93
C TYR A 16 5.72 13.60 -7.94
N VAL A 17 6.27 12.97 -8.97
CA VAL A 17 5.47 12.36 -10.04
C VAL A 17 4.89 10.99 -9.68
N ASN A 18 5.29 10.41 -8.54
CA ASN A 18 4.84 9.08 -8.12
C ASN A 18 3.67 9.10 -7.12
N ALA A 19 3.12 10.28 -6.79
CA ALA A 19 1.97 10.39 -5.89
C ALA A 19 0.60 10.20 -6.58
N SER A 20 0.59 9.94 -7.89
CA SER A 20 -0.63 9.98 -8.72
C SER A 20 -1.14 8.65 -9.34
N PRO A 21 -0.54 7.46 -9.18
CA PRO A 21 -1.08 6.27 -9.86
C PRO A 21 -2.49 5.91 -9.36
N LEU A 22 -2.77 6.19 -8.09
CA LEU A 22 -4.02 5.81 -7.45
C LEU A 22 -5.23 6.67 -7.88
N LEU A 23 -5.00 7.97 -8.11
CA LEU A 23 -6.05 8.87 -8.57
C LEU A 23 -6.31 8.70 -10.07
N GLU A 24 -5.27 8.40 -10.85
CA GLU A 24 -5.37 8.08 -12.28
C GLU A 24 -6.11 6.76 -12.52
N ALA A 25 -5.84 5.72 -11.71
CA ALA A 25 -6.56 4.45 -11.71
C ALA A 25 -8.07 4.63 -11.55
N ARG A 26 -8.48 5.53 -10.64
CA ARG A 26 -9.89 5.79 -10.33
C ARG A 26 -10.56 6.77 -11.29
N LYS A 27 -9.83 7.77 -11.81
CA LYS A 27 -10.33 8.76 -12.79
C LYS A 27 -10.72 8.13 -14.12
N ASN A 28 -10.07 7.05 -14.53
CA ASN A 28 -10.34 6.35 -15.79
C ASN A 28 -11.48 5.32 -15.72
N GLY A 29 -12.39 5.45 -14.74
CA GLY A 29 -13.60 4.62 -14.68
C GLY A 29 -13.37 3.24 -14.08
N GLY A 30 -12.84 3.20 -12.86
CA GLY A 30 -13.28 2.31 -11.75
C GLY A 30 -13.75 0.88 -12.02
N ALA A 31 -13.22 0.19 -13.03
CA ALA A 31 -13.45 -1.23 -13.28
C ALA A 31 -12.08 -1.92 -13.34
N ASN A 32 -11.80 -2.74 -12.31
CA ASN A 32 -10.73 -3.75 -12.17
C ASN A 32 -9.82 -3.90 -13.41
N LYS A 33 -8.97 -2.90 -13.66
CA LYS A 33 -8.05 -2.94 -14.81
C LYS A 33 -7.08 -4.11 -14.67
N GLY A 34 -6.69 -4.38 -13.43
CA GLY A 34 -5.80 -5.45 -13.02
C GLY A 34 -6.42 -6.83 -12.92
N GLY A 35 -7.70 -7.09 -13.23
CA GLY A 35 -8.26 -8.46 -13.14
C GLY A 35 -8.63 -8.92 -11.72
N PRO A 36 -8.58 -10.23 -11.39
CA PRO A 36 -8.91 -10.73 -10.05
C PRO A 36 -7.66 -10.86 -9.17
N ALA A 37 -6.95 -9.77 -8.87
CA ALA A 37 -5.91 -9.83 -7.87
C ALA A 37 -6.49 -9.91 -6.46
N SER A 38 -5.79 -10.66 -5.61
CA SER A 38 -6.08 -10.72 -4.17
C SER A 38 -4.80 -10.84 -3.39
N ALA A 39 -4.82 -10.41 -2.14
CA ALA A 39 -3.67 -10.52 -1.26
C ALA A 39 -4.08 -10.89 0.16
N LYS A 40 -3.17 -11.58 0.86
CA LYS A 40 -3.23 -11.74 2.30
C LYS A 40 -2.43 -10.61 2.93
N VAL A 41 -3.08 -9.79 3.74
CA VAL A 41 -2.47 -8.66 4.44
C VAL A 41 -2.29 -9.02 5.90
N THR A 42 -1.18 -8.57 6.47
CA THR A 42 -0.89 -8.64 7.89
C THR A 42 -0.56 -7.26 8.42
N ILE A 43 -1.25 -6.83 9.46
CA ILE A 43 -1.00 -5.58 10.19
C ILE A 43 -0.38 -5.90 11.54
N TYR A 44 0.63 -5.13 11.91
CA TYR A 44 1.30 -5.20 13.20
C TYR A 44 1.11 -3.87 13.93
N SER A 45 0.32 -3.86 15.00
CA SER A 45 -0.08 -2.61 15.66
C SER A 45 1.00 -1.98 16.55
N GLN A 46 2.04 -2.74 16.89
CA GLN A 46 3.09 -2.34 17.84
C GLN A 46 4.50 -2.61 17.28
N TYR A 47 4.63 -2.59 15.96
CA TYR A 47 5.90 -2.83 15.28
C TYR A 47 6.10 -1.81 14.18
N THR A 48 7.33 -1.29 14.09
CA THR A 48 7.78 -0.45 13.00
C THR A 48 8.84 -1.23 12.23
N CYS A 49 8.72 -1.27 10.90
CA CYS A 49 9.71 -1.88 10.03
C CYS A 49 11.08 -1.25 10.26
N ALA A 50 12.08 -2.08 10.56
CA ALA A 50 13.46 -1.64 10.74
C ALA A 50 14.08 -1.11 9.42
N ALA A 51 13.68 -1.68 8.30
CA ALA A 51 14.03 -1.23 6.96
C ALA A 51 12.88 -1.50 5.98
N PRO A 52 12.75 -0.71 4.89
CA PRO A 52 11.79 -0.99 3.84
C PRO A 52 12.00 -2.40 3.27
N ASN A 53 10.90 -3.09 2.94
CA ASN A 53 10.92 -4.41 2.29
C ASN A 53 11.56 -5.56 3.08
N THR A 54 11.94 -5.34 4.34
CA THR A 54 12.44 -6.41 5.22
C THR A 54 11.28 -6.99 6.01
N LEU A 55 11.05 -8.30 5.93
CA LEU A 55 9.97 -8.94 6.66
C LEU A 55 10.12 -8.73 8.18
N PRO A 56 9.02 -8.52 8.91
CA PRO A 56 9.03 -8.52 10.37
C PRO A 56 9.60 -9.84 10.92
N PRO A 57 10.24 -9.80 12.11
CA PRO A 57 10.80 -10.98 12.75
C PRO A 57 9.71 -12.00 13.11
N THR A 58 10.03 -13.28 12.92
CA THR A 58 9.11 -14.41 13.15
C THR A 58 9.19 -15.00 14.56
N ASP A 59 10.08 -14.47 15.41
CA ASP A 59 10.31 -14.90 16.79
C ASP A 59 9.28 -14.34 17.79
N GLY A 60 8.28 -13.60 17.30
CA GLY A 60 7.24 -12.96 18.11
C GLY A 60 7.58 -11.54 18.57
N SER A 61 8.79 -11.03 18.30
CA SER A 61 9.18 -9.67 18.67
C SER A 61 8.44 -8.56 17.90
N ALA A 62 7.79 -8.91 16.78
CA ALA A 62 6.88 -8.01 16.04
C ALA A 62 5.51 -7.81 16.73
N GLY A 63 5.25 -8.50 17.83
CA GLY A 63 4.01 -8.37 18.60
C GLY A 63 2.78 -8.98 17.92
N THR A 64 1.60 -8.42 18.21
CA THR A 64 0.33 -8.94 17.70
C THR A 64 0.14 -8.61 16.22
N ALA A 65 -0.10 -9.65 15.43
CA ALA A 65 -0.38 -9.58 14.00
C ALA A 65 -1.88 -9.85 13.73
N ASN A 66 -2.53 -8.97 12.97
CA ASN A 66 -3.88 -9.18 12.46
C ASN A 66 -3.83 -9.53 10.96
N ASN A 67 -4.45 -10.63 10.56
CA ASN A 67 -4.43 -11.13 9.19
C ASN A 67 -5.82 -11.01 8.57
N PHE A 68 -5.89 -10.54 7.32
CA PHE A 68 -7.13 -10.48 6.55
C PHE A 68 -6.83 -10.55 5.05
N ASN A 69 -7.86 -10.82 4.26
CA ASN A 69 -7.76 -10.90 2.81
C ASN A 69 -8.39 -9.67 2.17
N ILE A 70 -7.74 -9.17 1.12
CA ILE A 70 -8.25 -8.13 0.24
C ILE A 70 -8.34 -8.65 -1.19
N ALA A 71 -9.27 -8.11 -1.98
CA ALA A 71 -9.45 -8.44 -3.38
C ALA A 71 -9.78 -7.18 -4.19
N GLU A 72 -9.45 -7.18 -5.49
CA GLU A 72 -9.81 -6.06 -6.37
C GLU A 72 -11.33 -5.84 -6.38
N ALA A 73 -11.76 -4.58 -6.53
CA ALA A 73 -13.15 -4.11 -6.36
C ALA A 73 -13.79 -4.36 -4.99
N GLN A 74 -13.04 -4.82 -3.98
CA GLN A 74 -13.58 -5.02 -2.64
C GLN A 74 -12.92 -4.05 -1.67
N CYS A 75 -13.76 -3.40 -0.86
CA CYS A 75 -13.29 -2.64 0.29
C CYS A 75 -13.37 -3.52 1.53
N THR A 76 -12.22 -3.79 2.14
CA THR A 76 -12.12 -4.62 3.33
C THR A 76 -11.90 -3.74 4.55
N ILE A 77 -12.77 -3.87 5.54
CA ILE A 77 -12.66 -3.18 6.84
C ILE A 77 -12.27 -4.23 7.88
N PRO A 78 -10.98 -4.35 8.24
CA PRO A 78 -10.56 -5.31 9.25
C PRO A 78 -11.04 -4.86 10.64
N ASN A 79 -11.20 -5.81 11.55
CA ASN A 79 -11.55 -5.54 12.95
C ASN A 79 -10.50 -4.68 13.67
N THR A 80 -9.26 -4.68 13.17
CA THR A 80 -8.16 -3.88 13.68
C THR A 80 -7.43 -3.26 12.50
N GLY A 81 -7.49 -1.94 12.42
CA GLY A 81 -6.79 -1.13 11.42
C GLY A 81 -5.29 -0.98 11.70
N LEU A 82 -4.58 -0.36 10.76
CA LEU A 82 -3.17 -0.03 10.90
C LEU A 82 -3.04 1.31 11.62
N SER A 83 -2.61 1.26 12.88
CA SER A 83 -2.32 2.46 13.66
C SER A 83 -1.02 3.13 13.23
N PHE A 84 -0.90 4.43 13.52
CA PHE A 84 0.41 5.10 13.50
C PHE A 84 1.40 4.35 14.41
N GLY A 85 2.64 4.20 13.95
CA GLY A 85 3.67 3.40 14.62
C GLY A 85 3.56 1.88 14.36
N GLY A 86 2.55 1.47 13.58
CA GLY A 86 2.40 0.10 13.11
C GLY A 86 3.05 -0.14 11.74
N ALA A 87 3.06 -1.42 11.37
CA ALA A 87 3.60 -1.92 10.12
C ALA A 87 2.59 -2.80 9.38
N ILE A 88 2.78 -2.92 8.08
CA ILE A 88 1.97 -3.73 7.19
C ILE A 88 2.87 -4.58 6.28
N THR A 89 2.50 -5.83 6.12
CA THR A 89 3.07 -6.75 5.12
C THR A 89 1.94 -7.36 4.32
N ALA A 90 2.23 -7.84 3.11
CA ALA A 90 1.24 -8.58 2.34
C ALA A 90 1.89 -9.55 1.36
N SER A 91 1.16 -10.57 0.95
CA SER A 91 1.53 -11.45 -0.16
C SER A 91 0.38 -11.60 -1.15
N LEU A 92 0.70 -11.54 -2.44
CA LEU A 92 -0.26 -11.80 -3.50
C LEU A 92 -0.73 -13.26 -3.42
N ALA A 93 -2.04 -13.44 -3.37
CA ALA A 93 -2.72 -14.73 -3.33
C ALA A 93 -3.35 -15.09 -4.68
N ALA A 94 -3.65 -14.09 -5.51
CA ALA A 94 -4.05 -14.27 -6.90
C ALA A 94 -3.36 -13.21 -7.77
N GLU A 95 -2.95 -13.59 -8.98
CA GLU A 95 -2.29 -12.70 -9.92
C GLU A 95 -3.30 -11.72 -10.53
N PRO A 96 -2.87 -10.49 -10.82
CA PRO A 96 -3.63 -9.63 -11.69
C PRO A 96 -3.61 -10.19 -13.12
N LYS A 97 -4.51 -9.68 -13.95
CA LYS A 97 -4.56 -9.81 -15.40
C LYS A 97 -3.17 -9.62 -16.02
N THR A 98 -2.86 -10.45 -16.99
CA THR A 98 -1.63 -10.35 -17.78
C THR A 98 -1.42 -8.95 -18.34
N GLY A 99 -0.20 -8.43 -18.19
CA GLY A 99 0.19 -7.09 -18.66
C GLY A 99 0.06 -5.98 -17.62
N THR A 100 -0.46 -6.28 -16.43
CA THR A 100 -0.47 -5.36 -15.28
C THR A 100 0.96 -5.03 -14.85
N ALA A 101 1.27 -3.75 -14.67
CA ALA A 101 2.60 -3.26 -14.35
C ALA A 101 2.95 -3.40 -12.85
N GLY A 102 1.97 -3.30 -11.95
CA GLY A 102 2.16 -3.44 -10.52
C GLY A 102 0.88 -3.56 -9.72
N CYS A 103 1.02 -3.97 -8.47
CA CYS A 103 -0.06 -4.02 -7.49
C CYS A 103 0.31 -3.24 -6.24
N TYR A 104 -0.69 -2.70 -5.55
CA TYR A 104 -0.55 -1.94 -4.31
C TYR A 104 -1.61 -2.39 -3.31
N VAL A 105 -1.21 -2.55 -2.04
CA VAL A 105 -2.18 -2.49 -0.94
C VAL A 105 -2.48 -1.03 -0.68
N VAL A 106 -3.74 -0.67 -0.66
CA VAL A 106 -4.20 0.71 -0.48
C VAL A 106 -4.93 0.82 0.84
N GLY A 107 -4.41 1.63 1.74
CA GLY A 107 -5.06 1.99 2.99
C GLY A 107 -5.88 3.26 2.84
N HIS A 108 -6.99 3.31 3.55
CA HIS A 108 -7.89 4.45 3.69
C HIS A 108 -8.02 4.85 5.16
N SER A 109 -7.97 6.13 5.47
CA SER A 109 -8.04 6.60 6.86
C SER A 109 -9.43 6.46 7.48
N GLN A 110 -10.48 6.41 6.67
CA GLN A 110 -11.87 6.22 7.11
C GLN A 110 -12.31 4.75 7.03
N GLN A 111 -13.45 4.42 7.65
CA GLN A 111 -14.10 3.11 7.51
C GLN A 111 -14.84 3.02 6.16
N GLY A 112 -14.07 3.05 5.07
CA GLY A 112 -14.56 2.92 3.71
C GLY A 112 -13.49 3.31 2.70
N CYS A 113 -13.59 2.77 1.48
CA CYS A 113 -12.61 2.98 0.43
C CYS A 113 -13.02 4.09 -0.55
N GLY A 114 -14.01 4.92 -0.20
CA GLY A 114 -14.51 6.01 -1.04
C GLY A 114 -13.52 7.18 -1.10
N ILE A 115 -13.32 7.76 -2.28
CA ILE A 115 -12.49 8.96 -2.42
C ILE A 115 -13.33 10.16 -1.95
N THR A 116 -12.98 10.69 -0.80
CA THR A 116 -13.61 11.89 -0.22
C THR A 116 -12.52 12.79 0.37
N LEU A 117 -12.82 14.07 0.59
CA LEU A 117 -11.86 15.03 1.15
C LEU A 117 -11.37 14.64 2.56
N SER A 118 -12.12 13.82 3.28
CA SER A 118 -11.80 13.36 4.64
C SER A 118 -11.14 11.99 4.70
N ASN A 119 -10.94 11.34 3.54
CA ASN A 119 -10.36 10.01 3.46
C ASN A 119 -8.97 10.09 2.83
N TYR A 120 -7.96 10.12 3.69
CA TYR A 120 -6.58 10.03 3.25
C TYR A 120 -6.31 8.65 2.69
N ILE A 121 -5.53 8.57 1.62
CA ILE A 121 -5.22 7.33 0.92
C ILE A 121 -3.71 7.16 0.81
N TYR A 122 -3.23 5.95 1.06
CA TYR A 122 -1.82 5.63 0.92
C TYR A 122 -1.64 4.22 0.36
N GLY A 123 -0.72 4.08 -0.59
CA GLY A 123 -0.42 2.82 -1.25
C GLY A 123 0.94 2.25 -0.83
N TRP A 124 0.97 0.96 -0.55
CA TRP A 124 2.19 0.19 -0.36
C TRP A 124 2.38 -0.79 -1.54
N PRO A 125 3.47 -0.65 -2.32
CA PRO A 125 3.67 -1.46 -3.53
C PRO A 125 4.10 -2.89 -3.20
N PHE A 126 3.64 -3.84 -4.01
CA PHE A 126 4.22 -5.18 -4.07
C PHE A 126 5.50 -5.18 -4.90
N ALA A 127 6.44 -6.06 -4.57
CA ALA A 127 7.63 -6.33 -5.38
C ALA A 127 7.30 -7.26 -6.56
N GLY A 128 6.44 -6.79 -7.48
CA GLY A 128 5.98 -7.52 -8.67
C GLY A 128 4.53 -8.01 -8.57
N THR A 129 4.10 -8.82 -9.54
CA THR A 129 2.68 -9.18 -9.75
C THR A 129 2.37 -10.69 -9.70
N ALA A 130 3.37 -11.56 -9.58
CA ALA A 130 3.14 -13.00 -9.46
C ALA A 130 2.60 -13.41 -8.08
N VAL A 131 1.92 -14.56 -8.00
CA VAL A 131 1.52 -15.14 -6.70
C VAL A 131 2.76 -15.33 -5.81
N GLY A 132 2.62 -14.98 -4.54
CA GLY A 132 3.71 -15.07 -3.57
C GLY A 132 4.64 -13.86 -3.55
N ASN A 133 4.58 -12.96 -4.55
CA ASN A 133 5.26 -11.67 -4.43
C ASN A 133 4.72 -10.89 -3.25
N THR A 134 5.61 -10.19 -2.57
CA THR A 134 5.31 -9.59 -1.28
C THR A 134 5.41 -8.08 -1.30
N LEU A 135 4.58 -7.46 -0.49
CA LEU A 135 4.90 -6.23 0.21
C LEU A 135 5.75 -6.66 1.42
N GLY A 136 7.06 -6.40 1.39
CA GLY A 136 7.98 -6.87 2.42
C GLY A 136 7.65 -6.33 3.81
N CYS A 137 7.79 -5.02 4.03
CA CYS A 137 7.30 -4.33 5.23
C CYS A 137 7.17 -2.83 4.95
N GLY A 138 5.98 -2.29 5.19
CA GLY A 138 5.67 -0.86 5.08
C GLY A 138 5.26 -0.28 6.43
N ASN A 139 5.78 0.89 6.76
CA ASN A 139 5.33 1.65 7.95
C ASN A 139 4.07 2.45 7.63
N ALA A 140 3.20 2.60 8.62
CA ALA A 140 2.12 3.58 8.54
C ALA A 140 2.69 5.01 8.50
N PRO A 141 2.24 5.86 7.55
CA PRO A 141 2.56 7.28 7.56
C PRO A 141 2.19 7.96 8.88
N SER A 142 2.96 8.99 9.24
CA SER A 142 2.82 9.64 10.54
C SER A 142 1.51 10.39 10.72
N GLY A 143 0.93 10.30 11.93
CA GLY A 143 -0.23 11.11 12.31
C GLY A 143 -1.57 10.65 11.72
N THR A 144 -1.66 9.40 11.24
CA THR A 144 -2.89 8.84 10.68
C THR A 144 -3.00 7.35 11.00
N SER A 145 -4.24 6.87 11.14
CA SER A 145 -4.58 5.44 11.19
C SER A 145 -5.35 5.05 9.92
N TRP A 146 -5.26 3.78 9.53
CA TRP A 146 -5.85 3.24 8.31
C TRP A 146 -6.84 2.15 8.66
N ASN A 147 -8.10 2.35 8.28
CA ASN A 147 -9.25 1.59 8.78
C ASN A 147 -9.96 0.79 7.69
N ALA A 148 -9.68 1.06 6.42
CA ALA A 148 -10.15 0.25 5.31
C ALA A 148 -9.02 0.01 4.32
N PHE A 149 -9.07 -1.13 3.64
CA PHE A 149 -8.03 -1.59 2.74
C PHE A 149 -8.62 -2.16 1.46
N GLU A 150 -7.98 -1.89 0.34
CA GLU A 150 -8.25 -2.52 -0.95
C GLU A 150 -6.93 -2.87 -1.64
N ILE A 151 -6.99 -3.72 -2.66
CA ILE A 151 -5.86 -3.92 -3.58
C ILE A 151 -6.20 -3.24 -4.91
N ILE A 152 -5.24 -2.52 -5.46
CA ILE A 152 -5.33 -1.90 -6.78
C ILE A 152 -4.15 -2.38 -7.60
N CYS A 153 -4.41 -2.86 -8.81
CA CYS A 153 -3.38 -3.25 -9.75
C CYS A 153 -3.57 -2.56 -11.11
N GLU A 154 -2.48 -2.01 -11.64
CA GLU A 154 -2.41 -1.19 -12.87
C GLU A 154 -1.20 -1.59 -13.72
#